data_AF-A0A445B7K5-F1
#
_entry.id   AF-A0A445B7K5-F1
#
_cell.length_a   1.000
_cell.length_b   1.000
_cell.length_c   1.000
_cell.angle_alpha   90.00
_cell.angle_beta   90.00
_cell.angle_gamma   90.00
#
_symmetry.space_group_name_H-M   'P 1'
#
loop_
_entity.id
_entity.type
_entity.pdbx_description
1 polymer ?
#
loop_
_entity_poly.entity_id
_entity_poly.type
_entity_poly.pdbx_seq_one_letter_code
_entity_poly.pdbx_strand_id
1 'polypeptide(L)'
;MSTFYFYSIGIAILSAVAYVFQTWHKLYIVSPIPSILFLILIVPFRSQSSRWYLVRGRVTEAMKIMSTIASTNEKHLPSGVLLSLDEEVEVEAEEKTEALTWTYKNKPLENKDAVGGSIIDVLRSPVTRISLILMVVINFFCDVVYYGLSMNMVNLDTNLHMNVALNMVAEISAYELTAV
;
A
#
# COMPACT_ATOMS: atom_id res chain seq x y z
N MET A 1 11.49 -0.05 -1.31
CA MET A 1 12.56 -1.08 -1.38
C MET A 1 11.98 -2.49 -1.44
N SER A 2 11.21 -2.97 -0.46
CA SER A 2 10.71 -4.36 -0.45
C SER A 2 9.87 -4.78 -1.68
N THR A 3 9.09 -3.87 -2.27
CA THR A 3 8.24 -4.15 -3.43
C THR A 3 9.02 -4.53 -4.70
N PHE A 4 10.24 -3.98 -4.89
CA PHE A 4 11.05 -4.25 -6.06
C PHE A 4 11.61 -5.69 -6.06
N TYR A 5 12.00 -6.19 -4.88
CA TYR A 5 12.44 -7.58 -4.72
C TYR A 5 11.35 -8.60 -5.08
N PHE A 6 10.12 -8.39 -4.60
CA PHE A 6 8.99 -9.28 -4.92
C PHE A 6 8.66 -9.27 -6.42
N TYR A 7 8.79 -8.12 -7.06
CA TYR A 7 8.54 -7.97 -8.49
C TYR A 7 9.56 -8.77 -9.33
N SER A 8 10.86 -8.60 -9.10
CA SER A 8 11.90 -9.34 -9.84
C SER A 8 11.86 -10.85 -9.56
N ILE A 9 11.59 -11.25 -8.31
CA ILE A 9 11.37 -12.67 -7.96
C ILE A 9 10.17 -13.23 -8.73
N GLY A 10 9.07 -12.46 -8.82
CA GLY A 10 7.89 -12.86 -9.56
C GLY A 10 8.17 -13.10 -11.05
N ILE A 11 8.92 -12.21 -11.70
CA ILE A 11 9.30 -12.36 -13.11
C ILE A 11 10.27 -13.52 -13.29
N ALA A 12 11.22 -13.73 -12.38
CA ALA A 12 12.14 -14.87 -12.42
C ALA A 12 11.40 -16.21 -12.36
N ILE A 13 10.43 -16.33 -11.44
CA ILE A 13 9.54 -17.50 -11.35
C ILE A 13 8.72 -17.66 -12.63
N LEU A 14 8.17 -16.57 -13.16
CA LEU A 14 7.40 -16.60 -14.39
C LEU A 14 8.24 -17.06 -15.60
N SER A 15 9.50 -16.63 -15.68
CA SER A 15 10.43 -17.08 -16.73
C SER A 15 10.74 -18.58 -16.61
N ALA A 16 10.95 -19.08 -15.40
CA ALA A 16 11.14 -20.51 -15.14
C ALA A 16 9.89 -21.34 -15.52
N VAL A 17 8.70 -20.84 -15.18
CA VAL A 17 7.43 -21.47 -15.57
C VAL A 17 7.24 -21.43 -17.09
N ALA A 18 7.62 -20.34 -17.76
CA ALA A 18 7.57 -20.22 -19.22
C ALA A 18 8.53 -21.19 -19.93
N TYR A 19 9.68 -21.50 -19.32
CA TYR A 19 10.60 -22.52 -19.82
C TYR A 19 9.97 -23.92 -19.78
N VAL A 20 9.21 -24.24 -18.72
CA VAL A 20 8.52 -25.54 -18.57
C VAL A 20 7.27 -25.62 -19.44
N PHE A 21 6.51 -24.52 -19.56
CA PHE A 21 5.26 -24.45 -20.29
C PHE A 21 5.37 -23.48 -21.47
N GLN A 22 5.87 -23.96 -22.59
CA GLN A 22 6.07 -23.15 -23.80
C GLN A 22 4.78 -22.77 -24.55
N THR A 23 3.62 -23.33 -24.17
CA THR A 23 2.35 -22.99 -24.83
C THR A 23 1.67 -21.81 -24.13
N TRP A 24 1.36 -20.75 -24.88
CA TRP A 24 0.72 -19.53 -24.36
C TRP A 24 -0.59 -19.78 -23.59
N HIS A 25 -1.39 -20.75 -24.02
CA HIS A 25 -2.62 -21.17 -23.31
C HIS A 25 -2.33 -21.68 -21.89
N LYS A 26 -1.28 -22.50 -21.72
CA LYS A 26 -0.90 -23.05 -20.40
C LYS A 26 -0.37 -21.94 -19.50
N LEU A 27 0.39 -20.99 -20.04
CA LEU A 27 0.87 -19.83 -19.30
C LEU A 27 -0.28 -18.95 -18.80
N TYR A 28 -1.30 -18.75 -19.63
CA TYR A 28 -2.48 -17.98 -19.25
C TYR A 28 -3.26 -18.63 -18.10
N ILE A 29 -3.31 -19.97 -18.06
CA ILE A 29 -3.95 -20.72 -16.97
C ILE A 29 -3.10 -20.73 -15.69
N VAL A 30 -1.77 -20.82 -15.81
CA VAL A 30 -0.87 -20.94 -14.65
C VAL A 30 -0.61 -19.60 -13.97
N SER A 31 -0.50 -18.49 -14.73
CA SER A 31 -0.24 -17.14 -14.22
C SER A 31 -1.18 -16.67 -13.09
N PRO A 32 -2.50 -16.89 -13.14
CA PRO A 32 -3.39 -16.47 -12.05
C PRO A 32 -3.37 -17.38 -10.81
N ILE A 33 -2.78 -18.58 -10.88
CA ILE A 33 -2.82 -19.55 -9.76
C ILE A 33 -2.17 -18.98 -8.49
N PRO A 34 -0.94 -18.41 -8.52
CA PRO A 34 -0.33 -17.80 -7.35
C PRO A 34 -1.15 -16.63 -6.80
N SER A 35 -1.77 -15.84 -7.67
CA SER A 35 -2.60 -14.69 -7.30
C SER A 35 -3.89 -15.13 -6.60
N ILE A 36 -4.56 -16.16 -7.10
CA ILE A 36 -5.77 -16.72 -6.48
C ILE A 36 -5.42 -17.35 -5.12
N LEU A 37 -4.31 -18.09 -5.05
CA LEU A 37 -3.83 -18.67 -3.81
C LEU A 37 -3.50 -17.58 -2.78
N PHE A 38 -2.88 -16.48 -3.20
CA PHE A 38 -2.67 -15.32 -2.34
C PHE A 38 -3.98 -14.72 -1.83
N LEU A 39 -4.99 -14.56 -2.70
CA LEU A 39 -6.29 -14.04 -2.31
C LEU A 39 -6.97 -14.93 -1.27
N ILE A 40 -6.96 -16.25 -1.48
CA ILE A 40 -7.61 -17.19 -0.56
C ILE A 40 -6.86 -17.27 0.77
N LEU A 41 -5.52 -17.24 0.76
CA LEU A 41 -4.72 -17.44 1.96
C LEU A 41 -4.47 -16.16 2.76
N ILE A 42 -4.33 -14.99 2.14
CA ILE A 42 -3.97 -13.75 2.85
C ILE A 42 -5.19 -12.90 3.16
N VAL A 43 -6.13 -12.72 2.21
CA VAL A 43 -7.30 -11.83 2.40
C VAL A 43 -8.10 -12.14 3.67
N PRO A 44 -8.39 -13.40 4.07
CA PRO A 44 -9.15 -13.65 5.29
C PRO A 44 -8.41 -13.24 6.58
N PHE A 45 -7.08 -13.17 6.56
CA PHE A 45 -6.27 -12.78 7.74
C PHE A 45 -5.91 -11.30 7.76
N ARG A 46 -6.25 -10.54 6.72
CA ARG A 46 -5.95 -9.09 6.66
C ARG A 46 -6.98 -8.31 7.46
N SER A 47 -6.61 -7.92 8.67
CA SER A 47 -7.32 -6.87 9.40
C SER A 47 -7.27 -5.55 8.62
N GLN A 48 -8.40 -4.86 8.49
CA GLN A 48 -8.46 -3.54 7.88
C GLN A 48 -7.55 -2.54 8.64
N SER A 49 -6.99 -1.56 7.92
CA SER A 49 -6.04 -0.62 8.53
C SER A 49 -6.75 0.31 9.53
N SER A 50 -6.12 0.57 10.68
CA SER A 50 -6.66 1.50 11.70
C SER A 50 -6.94 2.89 11.13
N ARG A 51 -6.11 3.36 10.20
CA ARG A 51 -6.27 4.64 9.51
C ARG A 51 -7.54 4.71 8.66
N TRP A 52 -7.98 3.61 8.05
CA TRP A 52 -9.22 3.57 7.26
C TRP A 52 -10.47 3.77 8.14
N TYR A 53 -10.47 3.17 9.33
CA TYR A 53 -11.55 3.36 10.30
C TYR A 53 -11.61 4.80 10.81
N LEU A 54 -10.46 5.44 11.03
CA LEU A 54 -10.38 6.84 11.46
C LEU A 54 -10.92 7.80 10.40
N VAL A 55 -10.53 7.63 9.14
CA VAL A 55 -11.02 8.46 8.02
C VAL A 55 -12.53 8.27 7.81
N ARG A 56 -13.08 7.12 8.18
CA ARG A 56 -14.53 6.85 8.12
C ARG A 56 -15.31 7.27 9.36
N GLY A 57 -14.69 7.94 10.34
CA GLY A 57 -15.36 8.37 11.57
C GLY A 57 -15.65 7.24 12.58
N ARG A 58 -15.21 6.02 12.30
CA ARG A 58 -15.39 4.83 13.17
C ARG A 58 -14.27 4.76 14.22
N VAL A 59 -14.23 5.76 15.10
CA VAL A 59 -13.17 5.94 16.11
C VAL A 59 -13.12 4.79 17.12
N THR A 60 -14.26 4.19 17.48
CA THR A 60 -14.35 3.08 18.43
C THR A 60 -13.69 1.80 17.91
N GLU A 61 -13.88 1.46 16.63
CA GLU A 61 -13.23 0.29 16.02
C GLU A 61 -11.75 0.52 15.75
N ALA A 62 -11.37 1.73 15.37
CA ALA A 62 -9.96 2.10 15.26
C ALA A 62 -9.25 1.93 16.61
N MET A 63 -9.85 2.40 17.70
CA MET A 63 -9.29 2.28 19.05
C MET A 63 -9.18 0.82 19.52
N LYS A 64 -10.15 -0.04 19.16
CA LYS A 64 -10.08 -1.49 19.45
C LYS A 64 -8.93 -2.18 18.73
N ILE A 65 -8.68 -1.84 17.46
CA ILE A 65 -7.55 -2.38 16.71
C ILE A 65 -6.24 -1.86 17.28
N MET A 66 -6.15 -0.56 17.60
CA MET A 66 -4.97 0.04 18.22
C MET A 66 -4.66 -0.53 19.60
N SER A 67 -5.67 -0.81 20.43
CA SER A 67 -5.46 -1.44 21.75
C SER A 67 -4.99 -2.89 21.64
N THR A 68 -5.50 -3.63 20.66
CA THR A 68 -5.04 -5.00 20.34
C THR A 68 -3.59 -5.01 19.87
N ILE A 69 -3.19 -4.05 19.04
CA ILE A 69 -1.80 -3.88 18.60
C ILE A 69 -0.91 -3.46 19.78
N ALA A 70 -1.38 -2.54 20.61
CA ALA A 70 -0.64 -2.05 21.78
C ALA A 70 -0.42 -3.16 22.81
N SER A 71 -1.44 -3.98 23.10
CA SER A 71 -1.31 -5.14 24.00
C SER A 71 -0.37 -6.22 23.45
N THR A 72 -0.38 -6.45 22.14
CA THR A 72 0.57 -7.35 21.47
C THR A 72 2.01 -6.84 21.54
N ASN A 73 2.19 -5.52 21.61
CA ASN A 73 3.49 -4.85 21.72
C ASN A 73 3.87 -4.49 23.17
N GLU A 74 3.20 -5.06 24.18
CA GLU A 74 3.43 -4.80 25.62
C GLU A 74 3.37 -3.31 26.02
N LYS A 75 2.68 -2.48 25.25
CA LYS A 75 2.49 -1.05 25.55
C LYS A 75 1.02 -0.79 25.85
N HIS A 76 0.77 0.02 26.86
CA HIS A 76 -0.59 0.45 27.20
C HIS A 76 -0.87 1.84 26.63
N LEU A 77 -2.00 1.97 25.94
CA LEU A 77 -2.52 3.27 25.53
C LEU A 77 -3.09 3.98 26.76
N PRO A 78 -2.68 5.23 27.06
CA PRO A 78 -3.25 5.96 28.19
C PRO A 78 -4.75 6.21 27.98
N SER A 79 -5.51 6.10 29.07
CA SER A 79 -6.98 6.02 29.12
C SER A 79 -7.74 7.32 28.77
N GLY A 80 -7.12 8.20 27.96
CA GLY A 80 -7.67 9.49 27.56
C GLY A 80 -7.23 9.96 26.17
N VAL A 81 -6.63 9.10 25.34
CA VAL A 81 -6.23 9.46 23.96
C VAL A 81 -7.48 9.48 23.08
N LEU A 82 -8.11 10.64 23.00
CA LEU A 82 -9.13 10.93 22.00
C LEU A 82 -8.39 11.22 20.70
N LEU A 83 -8.56 10.35 19.70
CA LEU A 83 -8.02 10.56 18.37
C LEU A 83 -8.90 11.62 17.69
N SER A 84 -8.61 12.88 17.99
CA SER A 84 -9.23 14.01 17.30
C SER A 84 -8.82 13.92 15.84
N LEU A 85 -9.80 13.76 14.95
CA LEU A 85 -9.59 14.16 13.57
C LEU A 85 -9.19 15.65 13.62
N ASP A 86 -8.21 16.04 12.81
CA ASP A 86 -7.84 17.45 12.58
C ASP A 86 -9.07 18.20 12.06
N GLU A 87 -9.95 18.58 12.97
CA GLU A 87 -10.83 19.72 12.85
C GLU A 87 -10.25 20.69 13.87
N GLU A 88 -9.35 21.53 13.35
CA GLU A 88 -8.74 22.71 13.96
C GLU A 88 -9.33 23.08 15.33
N VAL A 89 -8.67 22.65 16.40
CA VAL A 89 -8.78 23.33 17.70
C VAL A 89 -7.43 23.96 17.96
N GLU A 90 -7.12 25.01 17.19
CA GLU A 90 -6.40 26.14 17.73
C GLU A 90 -7.33 26.80 18.77
N VAL A 91 -7.31 26.32 20.01
CA VAL A 91 -7.69 27.16 21.14
C VAL A 91 -6.64 26.98 22.22
N GLU A 92 -5.81 28.01 22.28
CA GLU A 92 -4.96 28.44 23.37
C GLU A 92 -5.21 27.76 24.72
N ALA A 93 -4.12 27.18 25.23
CA ALA A 93 -3.65 27.22 26.61
C ALA A 93 -4.69 27.18 27.73
N GLU A 94 -4.67 26.03 28.43
CA GLU A 94 -4.57 25.98 29.90
C GLU A 94 -5.55 26.86 30.71
N GLU A 95 -6.79 26.38 30.95
CA GLU A 95 -7.49 26.61 32.25
C GLU A 95 -8.88 25.96 32.42
N LYS A 96 -9.41 25.16 31.48
CA LYS A 96 -10.80 24.62 31.57
C LYS A 96 -10.90 23.11 31.71
N THR A 97 -9.99 22.50 32.47
CA THR A 97 -9.80 21.04 32.52
C THR A 97 -10.89 20.28 33.28
N GLU A 98 -11.66 20.92 34.16
CA GLU A 98 -12.64 20.21 35.02
C GLU A 98 -14.11 20.35 34.58
N ALA A 99 -14.48 21.42 33.88
CA ALA A 99 -15.84 21.62 33.40
C ALA A 99 -16.12 20.92 32.06
N LEU A 100 -15.09 20.67 31.25
CA LEU A 100 -15.23 20.04 29.92
C LEU A 100 -15.34 18.49 29.99
N THR A 101 -14.92 17.90 31.11
CA THR A 101 -14.86 16.44 31.30
C THR A 101 -16.25 15.80 31.42
N TRP A 102 -17.27 16.54 31.87
CA TRP A 102 -18.65 16.04 31.98
C TRP A 102 -19.44 16.16 30.68
N THR A 103 -19.21 17.21 29.90
CA THR A 103 -19.96 17.49 28.66
C THR A 103 -19.56 16.56 27.53
N TYR A 104 -18.28 16.16 27.46
CA TYR A 104 -17.76 15.28 26.42
C TYR A 104 -18.11 13.79 26.64
N LYS A 105 -18.38 13.38 27.88
CA LYS A 105 -18.76 12.00 28.23
C LYS A 105 -20.18 11.63 27.78
N ASN A 106 -21.03 12.62 27.51
CA ASN A 106 -22.46 12.45 27.25
C ASN A 106 -22.89 12.75 25.81
N LYS A 107 -21.96 12.99 24.88
CA LYS A 107 -22.29 12.96 23.46
C LYS A 107 -22.18 11.51 22.99
N PRO A 108 -23.26 10.88 22.47
CA PRO A 108 -23.08 9.65 21.74
C PRO A 108 -22.13 9.98 20.58
N LEU A 109 -21.03 9.24 20.47
CA LEU A 109 -20.13 9.31 19.32
C LEU A 109 -20.94 8.86 18.11
N GLU A 110 -21.67 9.81 17.53
CA GLU A 110 -22.52 9.60 16.39
C GLU A 110 -21.61 9.17 15.24
N ASN A 111 -21.89 7.97 14.72
CA ASN A 111 -21.21 7.40 13.58
C ASN A 111 -21.59 8.25 12.35
N LYS A 112 -20.98 9.42 12.21
CA LYS A 112 -21.06 10.22 11.00
C LYS A 112 -20.30 9.44 9.95
N ASP A 113 -21.04 8.71 9.11
CA ASP A 113 -20.52 8.22 7.85
C ASP A 113 -19.89 9.42 7.13
N ALA A 114 -18.55 9.42 7.04
CA ALA A 114 -17.83 10.51 6.41
C ALA A 114 -18.41 10.70 5.00
N VAL A 115 -18.90 11.91 4.73
CA VAL A 115 -19.33 12.34 3.41
C VAL A 115 -18.23 11.92 2.45
N GLY A 116 -18.55 10.99 1.55
CA GLY A 116 -17.57 10.43 0.62
C GLY A 116 -16.93 11.57 -0.15
N GLY A 117 -15.72 11.95 0.23
CA GLY A 117 -14.94 12.94 -0.49
C GLY A 117 -14.87 12.48 -1.93
N SER A 118 -15.46 13.28 -2.82
CA SER A 118 -15.52 12.91 -4.23
C SER A 118 -14.10 12.83 -4.76
N ILE A 119 -13.78 11.82 -5.57
CA ILE A 119 -12.48 11.67 -6.26
C ILE A 119 -12.14 12.95 -7.06
N ILE A 120 -13.19 13.69 -7.43
CA ILE A 120 -13.14 14.97 -8.14
C ILE A 120 -12.55 16.08 -7.26
N ASP A 121 -12.72 16.02 -5.94
CA ASP A 121 -12.19 17.01 -4.99
C ASP A 121 -10.67 16.90 -4.83
N VAL A 122 -10.13 15.68 -4.97
CA VAL A 122 -8.67 15.43 -5.02
C VAL A 122 -8.04 16.05 -6.27
N LEU A 123 -8.78 16.08 -7.39
CA LEU A 123 -8.39 16.74 -8.65
C LEU A 123 -8.60 18.25 -8.63
N ARG A 124 -9.43 18.76 -7.72
CA ARG A 124 -9.75 20.18 -7.58
C ARG A 124 -8.66 20.95 -6.84
N SER A 125 -7.95 20.29 -5.92
CA SER A 125 -6.83 20.92 -5.21
C SER A 125 -5.60 21.08 -6.13
N PRO A 126 -5.02 22.29 -6.24
CA PRO A 126 -3.94 22.59 -7.19
C PRO A 126 -2.61 21.91 -6.81
N VAL A 127 -2.34 21.75 -5.51
CA VAL A 127 -1.09 21.13 -5.03
C VAL A 127 -1.10 19.62 -5.28
N THR A 128 -2.21 18.95 -4.96
CA THR A 128 -2.36 17.50 -5.20
C THR A 128 -2.37 17.17 -6.69
N ARG A 129 -2.93 18.05 -7.54
CA ARG A 129 -2.93 17.87 -8.99
C ARG A 129 -1.51 17.91 -9.57
N ILE A 130 -0.67 18.85 -9.15
CA ILE A 130 0.72 18.93 -9.63
C ILE A 130 1.51 17.70 -9.16
N SER A 131 1.39 17.31 -7.88
CA SER A 131 2.03 16.09 -7.38
C SER A 131 1.57 14.84 -8.12
N LEU A 132 0.27 14.74 -8.45
CA LEU A 132 -0.29 13.61 -9.20
C LEU A 132 0.24 13.58 -10.64
N ILE A 133 0.23 14.71 -11.35
CA ILE A 133 0.77 14.81 -12.71
C ILE A 133 2.26 14.47 -12.72
N LEU A 134 3.03 15.04 -11.79
CA LEU A 134 4.46 14.79 -11.69
C LEU A 134 4.76 13.31 -11.38
N MET A 135 3.98 12.69 -10.49
CA MET A 135 4.09 11.26 -10.21
C MET A 135 3.77 10.42 -11.47
N VAL A 136 2.72 10.76 -12.22
CA VAL A 136 2.35 10.05 -13.46
C VAL A 136 3.46 10.17 -14.52
N VAL A 137 4.00 11.38 -14.71
CA VAL A 137 5.07 11.63 -15.69
C VAL A 137 6.34 10.86 -15.32
N ILE A 138 6.75 10.90 -14.04
CA ILE A 138 7.92 10.16 -13.58
C ILE A 138 7.73 8.65 -13.75
N ASN A 139 6.56 8.11 -13.39
CA ASN A 139 6.27 6.68 -13.59
C ASN A 139 6.30 6.32 -15.08
N PHE A 140 5.69 7.14 -15.94
CA PHE A 140 5.71 6.90 -17.39
C PHE A 140 7.13 6.82 -17.95
N PHE A 141 8.00 7.77 -17.62
CA PHE A 141 9.38 7.73 -18.09
C PHE A 141 10.16 6.55 -17.53
N CYS A 142 9.92 6.19 -16.25
CA CYS A 142 10.52 5.01 -15.64
C CYS A 142 10.11 3.73 -16.36
N ASP A 143 8.82 3.57 -16.66
CA ASP A 143 8.27 2.42 -17.39
C ASP A 143 8.82 2.34 -18.82
N VAL A 144 8.91 3.46 -19.53
CA VAL A 144 9.47 3.50 -20.89
C VAL A 144 10.92 3.00 -20.90
N VAL A 145 11.75 3.44 -19.94
CA VAL A 145 13.13 2.99 -19.82
C VAL A 145 13.18 1.50 -19.45
N TYR A 146 12.37 1.06 -18.49
CA TYR A 146 12.34 -0.32 -18.04
C TYR A 146 11.89 -1.30 -19.14
N TYR A 147 10.76 -1.02 -19.80
CA TYR A 147 10.27 -1.85 -20.90
C TYR A 147 11.14 -1.73 -22.14
N GLY A 148 11.77 -0.58 -22.39
CA GLY A 148 12.76 -0.42 -23.45
C GLY A 148 13.97 -1.33 -23.26
N LEU A 149 14.51 -1.40 -22.04
CA LEU A 149 15.58 -2.34 -21.69
C LEU A 149 15.11 -3.79 -21.82
N SER A 150 13.92 -4.11 -21.30
CA SER A 150 13.35 -5.46 -21.34
C SER A 150 13.10 -5.97 -22.76
N MET A 151 12.63 -5.12 -23.67
CA MET A 151 12.40 -5.47 -25.08
C MET A 151 13.70 -5.68 -25.85
N ASN A 152 14.76 -4.92 -25.53
CA ASN A 152 16.06 -5.13 -26.14
C ASN A 152 16.67 -6.50 -25.79
N MET A 153 16.29 -7.09 -24.65
CA MET A 153 16.75 -8.42 -24.25
C MET A 153 16.21 -9.55 -25.14
N VAL A 154 15.13 -9.31 -25.87
CA VAL A 154 14.56 -10.23 -26.87
C VAL A 154 15.42 -10.27 -28.14
N ASN A 155 16.23 -9.22 -28.39
CA ASN A 155 17.04 -9.08 -29.60
C ASN A 155 18.45 -9.70 -29.47
N LEU A 156 18.76 -10.37 -28.35
CA LEU A 156 19.95 -11.21 -28.24
C LEU A 156 19.69 -12.55 -28.96
N ASP A 157 20.60 -12.98 -29.83
CA ASP A 157 20.54 -14.23 -30.62
C ASP A 157 20.47 -15.55 -29.79
N THR A 158 20.34 -15.44 -28.47
CA THR A 158 20.27 -16.56 -27.51
C THR A 158 18.82 -16.92 -27.14
N ASN A 159 18.65 -17.96 -26.32
CA ASN A 159 17.33 -18.37 -25.83
C ASN A 159 16.68 -17.27 -24.97
N LEU A 160 15.54 -16.74 -25.45
CA LEU A 160 14.76 -15.66 -24.81
C LEU A 160 14.55 -15.86 -23.29
N HIS A 161 14.14 -17.05 -22.88
CA HIS A 161 13.84 -17.34 -21.47
C HIS A 161 15.08 -17.23 -20.57
N MET A 162 16.26 -17.62 -21.07
CA MET A 162 17.51 -17.52 -20.32
C MET A 162 17.97 -16.08 -20.19
N ASN A 163 17.81 -15.27 -21.25
CA ASN A 163 18.14 -13.84 -21.21
C ASN A 163 17.29 -13.10 -20.18
N VAL A 164 15.99 -13.38 -20.15
CA VAL A 164 15.07 -12.80 -19.16
C VAL A 164 15.47 -13.24 -17.74
N ALA A 165 15.81 -14.52 -17.53
CA ALA A 165 16.23 -15.00 -16.21
C ALA A 165 17.54 -14.36 -15.74
N LEU A 166 18.54 -14.24 -16.61
CA LEU A 166 19.82 -13.59 -16.30
C LEU A 166 19.64 -12.10 -15.97
N ASN A 167 18.76 -11.41 -16.69
CA ASN A 167 18.46 -10.02 -16.39
C ASN A 167 17.79 -9.86 -15.02
N MET A 168 16.86 -10.74 -14.66
CA MET A 168 16.23 -10.68 -13.33
C MET A 168 17.24 -10.90 -12.19
N VAL A 169 18.22 -11.79 -12.38
CA VAL A 169 19.30 -11.99 -11.40
C VAL A 169 20.19 -10.74 -11.30
N ALA A 170 20.50 -10.12 -12.44
CA ALA A 170 21.24 -8.86 -12.48
C ALA A 170 20.48 -7.72 -11.78
N GLU A 171 19.17 -7.63 -11.97
CA GLU A 171 18.31 -6.64 -11.31
C GLU A 171 18.28 -6.82 -9.79
N ILE A 172 18.15 -8.06 -9.29
CA ILE A 172 18.20 -8.34 -7.84
C ILE A 172 19.51 -7.85 -7.24
N SER A 173 20.63 -8.13 -7.91
CA SER A 173 21.97 -7.71 -7.47
C SER A 173 22.13 -6.18 -7.48
N ALA A 174 21.55 -5.51 -8.47
CA ALA A 174 21.54 -4.04 -8.54
C ALA A 174 20.71 -3.42 -7.41
N TYR A 175 19.56 -4.01 -7.05
CA TYR A 175 18.76 -3.55 -5.93
C TYR A 175 19.46 -3.76 -4.58
N GLU A 176 20.21 -4.84 -4.41
CA GLU A 176 21.03 -5.05 -3.21
C GLU A 176 22.13 -3.99 -3.09
N LEU A 177 22.83 -3.68 -4.19
CA LEU A 177 23.90 -2.67 -4.19
C LEU A 177 23.37 -1.26 -3.89
N THR A 178 22.17 -0.94 -4.36
CA THR A 178 21.53 0.38 -4.14
C THR A 178 20.83 0.51 -2.79
N ALA A 179 20.62 -0.61 -2.08
CA ALA A 179 20.03 -0.63 -0.75
C ALA A 179 21.04 -0.42 0.38
N VAL A 180 22.34 -0.58 0.09
CA VAL A 180 23.47 -0.25 0.98
C VAL A 180 23.82 1.23 0.87
#